data_AF-A0AAJ0HFL7-F1
#
_entry.id   AF-A0AAJ0HFL7-F1
#
_cell.length_a   1.000
_cell.length_b   1.000
_cell.length_c   1.000
_cell.angle_alpha   90.00
_cell.angle_beta   90.00
_cell.angle_gamma   90.00
#
_symmetry.space_group_name_H-M   'P 1'
#
loop_
_entity.id
_entity.type
_entity.pdbx_description
1 polymer ?
#
loop_
_entity_poly.entity_id
_entity_poly.type
_entity_poly.pdbx_seq_one_letter_code
_entity_poly.pdbx_strand_id
1 'polypeptide(L)'
;MAAAAPHATTARAGPPGQPDISYAPDHDKYLARIKRRTETEHLDKTLPPGFPKKLESRLVWDGSDLHERYDWNYWLTDEDLAEIEAGLTHFKSLNKPLGYVSQETFPLPTLHRQLREISAEIHNGHGFKVVRGVPVHLHTREDNIAIYAGISAHVAPIRGRQDHSHDGKPADVVLAHIKDLTGDVDAGNIGAPAYTAEKQVFHTDIGDIIALFALGEAAEGGQSYLSSSWKVYNELAATRPDLIRTLSEPWAADGFGKLPQPYILNPLLHHQPATRTEPERLIIQYARRVFTGYWGLPRSADIPPITEAQAEALDALHFTAEKYAAALDFHRGDIQYVNNLSIFHARGGFRDSPEKQRHLVRLWLRDPEHAWKTPAALQGRWDRLYKDVTPEKSVFPLEPWIRSASKGGSSDEKLGGGTY
;
A
#
# COMPACT_ATOMS: atom_id res chain seq x y z
N MET A 1 -1.15 -25.42 21.30
CA MET A 1 -0.18 -24.74 22.19
C MET A 1 1.19 -24.78 21.54
N ALA A 2 1.62 -23.64 21.00
CA ALA A 2 2.99 -23.17 20.91
C ALA A 2 2.85 -21.71 20.48
N ALA A 3 3.07 -20.78 21.40
CA ALA A 3 3.27 -19.39 21.00
C ALA A 3 4.51 -19.38 20.11
N ALA A 4 4.38 -18.90 18.87
CA ALA A 4 5.53 -18.65 18.03
C ALA A 4 6.48 -17.76 18.83
N ALA A 5 7.66 -18.28 19.16
CA ALA A 5 8.70 -17.51 19.81
C ALA A 5 8.96 -16.27 18.94
N PRO A 6 9.15 -15.07 19.53
CA PRO A 6 9.57 -13.93 18.73
C PRO A 6 10.90 -14.34 18.10
N HIS A 7 10.91 -14.44 16.76
CA HIS A 7 12.17 -14.54 16.03
C HIS A 7 12.87 -13.21 16.22
N ALA A 8 13.62 -13.09 17.32
CA ALA A 8 14.64 -12.08 17.51
C ALA A 8 15.75 -12.41 16.49
N THR A 9 15.47 -12.15 15.21
CA THR A 9 16.51 -11.92 14.24
C THR A 9 17.29 -10.74 14.80
N THR A 10 18.53 -10.99 15.21
CA THR A 10 19.47 -9.96 15.64
C THR A 10 19.51 -8.92 14.52
N ALA A 11 18.78 -7.83 14.69
CA ALA A 11 18.73 -6.77 13.70
C ALA A 11 20.16 -6.34 13.48
N ARG A 12 20.70 -6.54 12.27
CA ARG A 12 21.94 -5.88 11.88
C ARG A 12 21.72 -4.40 12.19
N ALA A 13 22.58 -3.84 13.04
CA ALA A 13 22.54 -2.41 13.32
C ALA A 13 22.56 -1.69 11.97
N GLY A 14 21.65 -0.73 11.78
CA GLY A 14 21.64 0.08 10.56
C GLY A 14 22.97 0.81 10.35
N PRO A 15 23.06 1.67 9.34
CA PRO A 15 24.29 2.42 9.09
C PRO A 15 24.73 3.20 10.34
N PRO A 16 26.04 3.44 10.54
CA PRO A 16 26.52 4.23 11.67
C PRO A 16 25.77 5.57 11.79
N GLY A 17 25.25 5.87 12.98
CA GLY A 17 24.44 7.07 13.21
C GLY A 17 22.93 6.90 12.97
N GLN A 18 22.46 5.70 12.59
CA GLN A 18 21.04 5.39 12.52
C GLN A 18 20.39 5.56 13.91
N PRO A 19 19.30 6.35 14.03
CA PRO A 19 18.53 6.47 15.25
C PRO A 19 18.04 5.12 15.78
N ASP A 20 17.80 5.02 17.10
CA ASP A 20 17.12 3.87 17.69
C ASP A 20 15.64 3.86 17.27
N ILE A 21 15.38 3.24 16.12
CA ILE A 21 14.06 3.10 15.51
C ILE A 21 13.92 1.75 14.80
N SER A 22 12.74 1.14 14.93
CA SER A 22 12.39 -0.15 14.34
C SER A 22 11.19 -0.06 13.41
N TYR A 23 10.94 -1.15 12.67
CA TYR A 23 9.73 -1.27 11.85
C TYR A 23 8.45 -1.20 12.69
N ALA A 24 8.39 -1.92 13.81
CA ALA A 24 7.33 -1.73 14.79
C ALA A 24 7.58 -0.38 15.52
N PRO A 25 6.63 0.56 15.48
CA PRO A 25 6.75 1.83 16.20
C PRO A 25 6.62 1.60 17.70
N ASP A 26 7.40 2.36 18.47
CA ASP A 26 7.46 2.32 19.92
C ASP A 26 7.06 3.69 20.46
N HIS A 27 5.96 3.74 21.20
CA HIS A 27 5.37 4.99 21.65
C HIS A 27 6.24 5.69 22.70
N ASP A 28 6.89 4.93 23.60
CA ASP A 28 7.74 5.50 24.64
C ASP A 28 9.01 6.11 24.04
N LYS A 29 9.61 5.42 23.05
CA LYS A 29 10.74 5.98 22.29
C LYS A 29 10.35 7.22 21.51
N TYR A 30 9.15 7.24 20.93
CA TYR A 30 8.63 8.42 20.23
C TYR A 30 8.49 9.62 21.17
N LEU A 31 7.85 9.44 22.33
CA LEU A 31 7.69 10.52 23.33
C LEU A 31 9.04 11.01 23.86
N ALA A 32 9.98 10.09 24.15
CA ALA A 32 11.32 10.45 24.58
C ALA A 32 12.07 11.26 23.50
N ARG A 33 11.91 10.91 22.22
CA ARG A 33 12.49 11.66 21.09
C ARG A 33 11.90 13.05 20.97
N ILE A 34 10.57 13.20 21.02
CA ILE A 34 9.91 14.52 21.00
C ILE A 34 10.46 15.40 22.11
N LYS A 35 10.53 14.88 23.34
CA LYS A 35 11.02 15.62 24.50
C LYS A 35 12.46 16.09 24.26
N ARG A 36 13.36 15.15 23.94
CA ARG A 36 14.78 15.45 23.68
C ARG A 36 14.93 16.52 22.61
N ARG A 37 14.32 16.34 21.44
CA ARG A 37 14.45 17.28 20.32
C ARG A 37 13.89 18.66 20.65
N THR A 38 12.78 18.73 21.38
CA THR A 38 12.20 20.01 21.82
C THR A 38 13.09 20.73 22.83
N GLU A 39 13.79 20.01 23.69
CA GLU A 39 14.70 20.57 24.71
C GLU A 39 16.08 20.95 24.15
N THR A 40 16.58 20.23 23.13
CA THR A 40 17.97 20.35 22.68
C THR A 40 18.16 20.97 21.30
N GLU A 41 17.11 21.04 20.46
CA GLU A 41 17.21 21.52 19.08
C GLU A 41 16.42 22.80 18.85
N HIS A 42 16.84 23.59 17.87
CA HIS A 42 16.05 24.71 17.37
C HIS A 42 15.04 24.21 16.32
N LEU A 43 13.80 23.96 16.76
CA LEU A 43 12.73 23.47 15.89
C LEU A 43 12.01 24.64 15.21
N ASP A 44 11.92 24.59 13.88
CA ASP A 44 11.15 25.56 13.09
C ASP A 44 9.71 25.68 13.56
N LYS A 45 9.24 26.92 13.70
CA LYS A 45 7.86 27.22 14.12
C LYS A 45 6.94 27.62 12.98
N THR A 46 7.46 27.60 11.75
CA THR A 46 6.73 28.00 10.54
C THR A 46 6.87 26.94 9.45
N LEU A 47 5.84 26.82 8.63
CA LEU A 47 5.82 25.87 7.52
C LEU A 47 6.88 26.22 6.46
N PRO A 48 7.40 25.22 5.74
CA PRO A 48 8.20 25.47 4.54
C PRO A 48 7.43 26.32 3.51
N PRO A 49 8.11 27.19 2.75
CA PRO A 49 7.46 28.01 1.72
C PRO A 49 6.63 27.18 0.74
N GLY A 50 5.45 27.68 0.39
CA GLY A 50 4.54 27.03 -0.56
C GLY A 50 3.53 26.08 0.09
N PHE A 51 3.79 25.56 1.29
CA PHE A 51 2.90 24.60 1.95
C PHE A 51 1.68 25.28 2.61
N PRO A 52 0.47 24.71 2.47
CA PRO A 52 -0.75 25.29 3.02
C PRO A 52 -0.81 25.14 4.54
N LYS A 53 -1.32 26.16 5.24
CA LYS A 53 -1.53 26.07 6.70
C LYS A 53 -2.56 25.02 7.09
N LYS A 54 -3.50 24.73 6.19
CA LYS A 54 -4.60 23.80 6.37
C LYS A 54 -5.16 23.42 5.00
N LEU A 55 -5.43 22.14 4.81
CA LEU A 55 -6.17 21.60 3.67
C LEU A 55 -7.66 21.55 3.99
N GLU A 56 -8.48 21.83 2.99
CA GLU A 56 -9.95 21.79 3.08
C GLU A 56 -10.51 20.99 1.90
N SER A 57 -11.01 19.79 2.18
CA SER A 57 -11.64 18.91 1.18
C SER A 57 -12.40 17.77 1.89
N ARG A 58 -13.16 16.97 1.12
CA ARG A 58 -13.77 15.73 1.62
C ARG A 58 -12.74 14.66 2.02
N LEU A 59 -11.49 14.79 1.60
CA LEU A 59 -10.41 13.91 2.04
C LEU A 59 -10.01 14.21 3.49
N VAL A 60 -10.40 15.35 4.07
CA VAL A 60 -10.10 15.69 5.46
C VAL A 60 -11.21 15.17 6.37
N TRP A 61 -11.03 13.96 6.89
CA TRP A 61 -11.99 13.31 7.80
C TRP A 61 -11.30 12.69 9.01
N ASP A 62 -12.08 12.49 10.06
CA ASP A 62 -11.70 11.78 11.28
C ASP A 62 -12.38 10.41 11.28
N GLY A 63 -11.62 9.34 11.45
CA GLY A 63 -12.16 7.98 11.40
C GLY A 63 -13.16 7.65 12.51
N SER A 64 -13.14 8.41 13.62
CA SER A 64 -14.01 8.16 14.78
C SER A 64 -15.49 8.45 14.51
N ASP A 65 -15.80 9.46 13.69
CA ASP A 65 -17.17 9.89 13.36
C ASP A 65 -17.55 9.68 11.88
N LEU A 66 -16.64 9.15 11.06
CA LEU A 66 -16.82 9.05 9.61
C LEU A 66 -18.10 8.29 9.20
N HIS A 67 -18.40 7.20 9.90
CA HIS A 67 -19.56 6.34 9.61
C HIS A 67 -20.91 7.06 9.75
N GLU A 68 -20.98 8.16 10.50
CA GLU A 68 -22.20 8.95 10.66
C GLU A 68 -22.54 9.77 9.41
N ARG A 69 -21.56 10.02 8.53
CA ARG A 69 -21.71 10.96 7.40
C ARG A 69 -21.35 10.35 6.05
N TYR A 70 -20.69 9.19 6.05
CA TYR A 70 -20.23 8.53 4.85
C TYR A 70 -20.44 7.03 4.94
N ASP A 71 -21.39 6.51 4.15
CA ASP A 71 -21.45 5.07 3.89
C ASP A 71 -20.39 4.71 2.85
N TRP A 72 -19.32 4.06 3.27
CA TRP A 72 -18.26 3.61 2.37
C TRP A 72 -18.57 2.29 1.67
N ASN A 73 -19.71 1.66 1.95
CA ASN A 73 -20.07 0.37 1.38
C ASN A 73 -20.90 0.53 0.12
N TYR A 74 -20.66 -0.33 -0.85
CA TYR A 74 -21.55 -0.61 -1.96
C TYR A 74 -21.86 -2.09 -1.93
N TRP A 75 -23.10 -2.44 -1.58
CA TRP A 75 -23.55 -3.83 -1.53
C TRP A 75 -24.00 -4.25 -2.91
N LEU A 76 -23.35 -5.27 -3.47
CA LEU A 76 -23.77 -5.86 -4.75
C LEU A 76 -25.18 -6.42 -4.60
N THR A 77 -26.07 -6.07 -5.52
CA THR A 77 -27.42 -6.64 -5.58
C THR A 77 -27.41 -7.98 -6.31
N ASP A 78 -28.53 -8.70 -6.29
CA ASP A 78 -28.67 -9.94 -7.04
C ASP A 78 -28.52 -9.71 -8.56
N GLU A 79 -28.97 -8.55 -9.06
CA GLU A 79 -28.77 -8.13 -10.45
C GLU A 79 -27.30 -7.87 -10.77
N ASP A 80 -26.57 -7.18 -9.87
CA ASP A 80 -25.12 -6.96 -10.03
C ASP A 80 -24.37 -8.29 -10.09
N LEU A 81 -24.71 -9.23 -9.20
CA LEU A 81 -24.11 -10.55 -9.16
C LEU A 81 -24.41 -11.35 -10.43
N ALA A 82 -25.65 -11.36 -10.91
CA ALA A 82 -26.02 -12.01 -12.16
C ALA A 82 -25.27 -11.42 -13.36
N GLU A 83 -25.05 -10.11 -13.37
CA GLU A 83 -24.28 -9.43 -14.40
C GLU A 83 -22.78 -9.77 -14.34
N ILE A 84 -22.21 -9.86 -13.13
CA ILE A 84 -20.82 -10.33 -12.92
C ILE A 84 -20.64 -11.77 -13.43
N GLU A 85 -21.59 -12.67 -13.17
CA GLU A 85 -21.57 -14.04 -13.69
C GLU A 85 -21.62 -14.08 -15.22
N ALA A 86 -22.45 -13.22 -15.82
CA ALA A 86 -22.52 -13.07 -17.28
C ALA A 86 -21.19 -12.55 -17.85
N GLY A 87 -20.56 -11.57 -17.19
CA GLY A 87 -19.25 -11.05 -17.54
C GLY A 87 -18.15 -12.12 -17.46
N LEU A 88 -18.13 -12.91 -16.39
CA LEU A 88 -17.19 -14.03 -16.24
C LEU A 88 -17.40 -15.09 -17.32
N THR A 89 -18.65 -15.48 -17.57
CA THR A 89 -19.01 -16.44 -18.62
C THR A 89 -18.57 -15.95 -19.99
N HIS A 90 -18.79 -14.68 -20.30
CA HIS A 90 -18.33 -14.06 -21.55
C HIS A 90 -16.81 -14.12 -21.66
N PHE A 91 -16.07 -13.67 -20.64
CA PHE A 91 -14.61 -13.68 -20.65
C PHE A 91 -14.04 -15.09 -20.90
N LYS A 92 -14.57 -16.10 -20.19
CA LYS A 92 -14.16 -17.49 -20.36
C LYS A 92 -14.41 -18.02 -21.77
N SER A 93 -15.52 -17.61 -22.41
CA SER A 93 -15.83 -18.00 -23.79
C SER A 93 -14.79 -17.51 -24.81
N LEU A 94 -14.05 -16.44 -24.50
CA LEU A 94 -13.00 -15.88 -25.35
C LEU A 94 -11.72 -16.74 -25.34
N ASN A 95 -11.57 -17.65 -24.37
CA ASN A 95 -10.36 -18.47 -24.18
C ASN A 95 -9.07 -17.63 -24.15
N LYS A 96 -9.13 -16.46 -23.51
CA LYS A 96 -7.99 -15.53 -23.37
C LYS A 96 -7.35 -15.65 -21.98
N PRO A 97 -6.03 -15.44 -21.86
CA PRO A 97 -5.37 -15.31 -20.56
C PRO A 97 -5.94 -14.14 -19.73
N LEU A 98 -5.85 -14.24 -18.39
CA LEU A 98 -6.31 -13.21 -17.44
C LEU A 98 -5.75 -11.80 -17.72
N GLY A 99 -4.58 -11.70 -18.35
CA GLY A 99 -3.99 -10.46 -18.86
C GLY A 99 -4.95 -9.60 -19.69
N TYR A 100 -5.86 -10.26 -20.42
CA TYR A 100 -6.83 -9.63 -21.32
C TYR A 100 -8.15 -9.23 -20.66
N VAL A 101 -8.33 -9.42 -19.36
CA VAL A 101 -9.52 -8.90 -18.65
C VAL A 101 -9.53 -7.38 -18.75
N SER A 102 -10.58 -6.84 -19.35
CA SER A 102 -10.83 -5.41 -19.58
C SER A 102 -12.34 -5.15 -19.56
N GLN A 103 -12.75 -3.89 -19.68
CA GLN A 103 -14.17 -3.51 -19.73
C GLN A 103 -14.89 -4.14 -20.95
N GLU A 104 -14.15 -4.38 -22.04
CA GLU A 104 -14.69 -4.98 -23.27
C GLU A 104 -14.81 -6.50 -23.19
N THR A 105 -13.85 -7.16 -22.54
CA THR A 105 -13.81 -8.63 -22.44
C THR A 105 -14.49 -9.17 -21.19
N PHE A 106 -14.82 -8.31 -20.23
CA PHE A 106 -15.63 -8.59 -19.05
C PHE A 106 -16.73 -7.51 -18.95
N PRO A 107 -17.76 -7.55 -19.80
CA PRO A 107 -18.72 -6.46 -19.91
C PRO A 107 -19.66 -6.41 -18.70
N LEU A 108 -19.79 -5.22 -18.11
CA LEU A 108 -20.74 -4.87 -17.06
C LEU A 108 -21.61 -3.67 -17.50
N PRO A 109 -22.49 -3.80 -18.52
CA PRO A 109 -23.24 -2.70 -19.10
C PRO A 109 -24.06 -1.84 -18.12
N THR A 110 -24.66 -2.44 -17.08
CA THR A 110 -25.49 -1.75 -16.10
C THR A 110 -24.69 -1.36 -14.86
N LEU A 111 -23.93 -2.30 -14.30
CA LEU A 111 -23.10 -2.07 -13.12
C LEU A 111 -21.93 -1.09 -13.36
N HIS A 112 -21.47 -0.92 -14.60
CA HIS A 112 -20.38 0.00 -14.95
C HIS A 112 -20.60 1.42 -14.42
N ARG A 113 -21.82 1.98 -14.55
CA ARG A 113 -22.12 3.34 -14.08
C ARG A 113 -21.77 3.50 -12.60
N GLN A 114 -22.17 2.53 -11.78
CA GLN A 114 -21.94 2.56 -10.34
C GLN A 114 -20.46 2.38 -9.98
N LEU A 115 -19.73 1.54 -10.74
CA LEU A 115 -18.28 1.38 -10.59
C LEU A 115 -17.51 2.65 -10.99
N ARG A 116 -18.00 3.42 -11.97
CA ARG A 116 -17.46 4.76 -12.30
C ARG A 116 -17.71 5.77 -11.18
N GLU A 117 -18.90 5.76 -10.58
CA GLU A 117 -19.19 6.59 -9.40
C GLU A 117 -18.26 6.25 -8.22
N ILE A 118 -17.97 4.98 -8.00
CA ILE A 118 -16.97 4.52 -7.02
C ILE A 118 -15.60 5.10 -7.36
N SER A 119 -15.15 5.06 -8.62
CA SER A 119 -13.88 5.67 -9.01
C SER A 119 -13.85 7.17 -8.71
N ALA A 120 -14.91 7.90 -9.07
CA ALA A 120 -15.01 9.33 -8.81
C ALA A 120 -14.93 9.64 -7.30
N GLU A 121 -15.59 8.85 -6.45
CA GLU A 121 -15.57 9.00 -4.99
C GLU A 121 -14.19 8.71 -4.39
N ILE A 122 -13.47 7.71 -4.91
CA ILE A 122 -12.09 7.41 -4.48
C ILE A 122 -11.13 8.57 -4.81
N HIS A 123 -11.30 9.24 -5.96
CA HIS A 123 -10.38 10.30 -6.35
C HIS A 123 -10.72 11.68 -5.80
N ASN A 124 -12.02 11.97 -5.63
CA ASN A 124 -12.52 13.32 -5.36
C ASN A 124 -13.36 13.44 -4.07
N GLY A 125 -13.78 12.31 -3.50
CA GLY A 125 -14.58 12.23 -2.28
C GLY A 125 -13.72 11.93 -1.06
N HIS A 126 -14.06 10.85 -0.35
CA HIS A 126 -13.41 10.46 0.90
C HIS A 126 -12.15 9.61 0.71
N GLY A 127 -11.80 9.24 -0.52
CA GLY A 127 -10.54 8.56 -0.80
C GLY A 127 -10.63 7.03 -0.80
N PHE A 128 -11.79 6.42 -0.49
CA PHE A 128 -11.94 4.97 -0.50
C PHE A 128 -13.40 4.53 -0.60
N LYS A 129 -13.62 3.30 -1.08
CA LYS A 129 -14.92 2.60 -1.10
C LYS A 129 -14.71 1.09 -0.94
N VAL A 130 -15.73 0.38 -0.48
CA VAL A 130 -15.73 -1.08 -0.36
C VAL A 130 -16.92 -1.65 -1.13
N VAL A 131 -16.65 -2.42 -2.18
CA VAL A 131 -17.65 -3.24 -2.86
C VAL A 131 -17.80 -4.54 -2.10
N ARG A 132 -19.02 -4.91 -1.71
CA ARG A 132 -19.30 -6.04 -0.83
C ARG A 132 -20.15 -7.10 -1.50
N GLY A 133 -19.91 -8.35 -1.11
CA GLY A 133 -20.81 -9.46 -1.42
C GLY A 133 -20.39 -10.35 -2.59
N VAL A 134 -19.15 -10.28 -3.09
CA VAL A 134 -18.69 -11.22 -4.12
C VAL A 134 -18.68 -12.65 -3.55
N PRO A 135 -19.40 -13.62 -4.14
CA PRO A 135 -19.56 -14.95 -3.56
C PRO A 135 -18.35 -15.83 -3.86
N VAL A 136 -17.25 -15.60 -3.13
CA VAL A 136 -15.94 -16.25 -3.36
C VAL A 136 -16.02 -17.78 -3.40
N HIS A 137 -16.86 -18.36 -2.53
CA HIS A 137 -17.00 -19.81 -2.35
C HIS A 137 -17.69 -20.53 -3.51
N LEU A 138 -18.36 -19.81 -4.41
CA LEU A 138 -18.98 -20.38 -5.61
C LEU A 138 -18.00 -20.52 -6.78
N HIS A 139 -16.80 -19.94 -6.64
CA HIS A 139 -15.85 -19.75 -7.72
C HIS A 139 -14.52 -20.44 -7.45
N THR A 140 -13.87 -20.90 -8.52
CA THR A 140 -12.47 -21.30 -8.44
C THR A 140 -11.59 -20.09 -8.10
N ARG A 141 -10.32 -20.33 -7.73
CA ARG A 141 -9.36 -19.24 -7.50
C ARG A 141 -9.17 -18.36 -8.73
N GLU A 142 -9.06 -18.99 -9.91
CA GLU A 142 -8.91 -18.30 -11.18
C GLU A 142 -10.15 -17.47 -11.53
N ASP A 143 -11.35 -18.03 -11.35
CA ASP A 143 -12.61 -17.31 -11.58
C ASP A 143 -12.74 -16.10 -10.64
N ASN A 144 -12.41 -16.26 -9.36
CA ASN A 144 -12.38 -15.16 -8.38
C ASN A 144 -11.42 -14.03 -8.79
N ILE A 145 -10.23 -14.38 -9.32
CA ILE A 145 -9.27 -13.41 -9.81
C ILE A 145 -9.79 -12.72 -11.08
N ALA A 146 -10.45 -13.45 -11.98
CA ALA A 146 -11.07 -12.89 -13.18
C ALA A 146 -12.21 -11.90 -12.82
N ILE A 147 -13.10 -12.28 -11.90
CA ILE A 147 -14.16 -11.42 -11.36
C ILE A 147 -13.57 -10.15 -10.76
N TYR A 148 -12.57 -10.30 -9.89
CA TYR A 148 -11.91 -9.18 -9.25
C TYR A 148 -11.26 -8.23 -10.26
N ALA A 149 -10.54 -8.77 -11.24
CA ALA A 149 -9.95 -7.99 -12.33
C ALA A 149 -11.01 -7.31 -13.21
N GLY A 150 -12.15 -7.97 -13.47
CA GLY A 150 -13.26 -7.47 -14.26
C GLY A 150 -13.94 -6.27 -13.60
N ILE A 151 -14.39 -6.44 -12.35
CA ILE A 151 -14.94 -5.34 -11.54
C ILE A 151 -13.94 -4.18 -11.44
N SER A 152 -12.68 -4.49 -11.13
CA SER A 152 -11.62 -3.48 -11.01
C SER A 152 -11.37 -2.73 -12.32
N ALA A 153 -11.53 -3.37 -13.49
CA ALA A 153 -11.34 -2.71 -14.79
C ALA A 153 -12.36 -1.60 -15.04
N HIS A 154 -13.58 -1.72 -14.50
CA HIS A 154 -14.58 -0.65 -14.58
C HIS A 154 -14.34 0.45 -13.52
N VAL A 155 -13.69 0.16 -12.39
CA VAL A 155 -13.29 1.18 -11.40
C VAL A 155 -12.06 1.95 -11.87
N ALA A 156 -10.97 1.26 -12.20
CA ALA A 156 -9.72 1.86 -12.62
C ALA A 156 -9.00 0.92 -13.61
N PRO A 157 -9.06 1.19 -14.93
CA PRO A 157 -8.76 0.19 -15.96
C PRO A 157 -7.29 -0.19 -16.09
N ILE A 158 -6.35 0.67 -15.65
CA ILE A 158 -4.92 0.43 -15.84
C ILE A 158 -4.36 -0.32 -14.63
N ARG A 159 -3.78 -1.50 -14.86
CA ARG A 159 -3.07 -2.28 -13.83
C ARG A 159 -1.58 -1.92 -13.78
N GLY A 160 -1.06 -1.83 -12.56
CA GLY A 160 0.35 -1.60 -12.29
C GLY A 160 1.14 -2.89 -12.06
N ARG A 161 2.37 -2.93 -12.58
CA ARG A 161 3.36 -3.97 -12.34
C ARG A 161 3.81 -3.97 -10.87
N GLN A 162 3.67 -5.12 -10.20
CA GLN A 162 4.15 -5.36 -8.84
C GLN A 162 5.43 -6.19 -8.80
N ASP A 163 5.73 -6.94 -9.85
CA ASP A 163 7.03 -7.56 -10.11
C ASP A 163 7.32 -7.70 -11.62
N HIS A 164 8.60 -7.84 -11.96
CA HIS A 164 9.14 -7.89 -13.33
C HIS A 164 9.52 -9.32 -13.76
N SER A 165 9.31 -10.30 -12.90
CA SER A 165 9.57 -11.71 -13.18
C SER A 165 8.61 -12.62 -12.43
N HIS A 166 8.27 -13.75 -13.06
CA HIS A 166 7.54 -14.86 -12.45
C HIS A 166 8.12 -16.17 -12.99
N ASP A 167 8.31 -17.18 -12.14
CA ASP A 167 8.90 -18.48 -12.49
C ASP A 167 10.20 -18.39 -13.31
N GLY A 168 11.07 -17.45 -12.93
CA GLY A 168 12.37 -17.24 -13.58
C GLY A 168 12.31 -16.60 -14.97
N LYS A 169 11.13 -16.17 -15.43
CA LYS A 169 10.95 -15.51 -16.74
C LYS A 169 10.58 -14.04 -16.54
N PRO A 170 10.96 -13.15 -17.47
CA PRO A 170 10.44 -11.77 -17.49
C PRO A 170 8.92 -11.76 -17.62
N ALA A 171 8.24 -11.00 -16.77
CA ALA A 171 6.78 -10.91 -16.74
C ALA A 171 6.33 -9.60 -16.10
N ASP A 172 5.11 -9.16 -16.42
CA ASP A 172 4.45 -8.08 -15.70
C ASP A 172 3.51 -8.68 -14.67
N VAL A 173 4.02 -8.99 -13.48
CA VAL A 173 3.18 -9.54 -12.41
C VAL A 173 2.30 -8.42 -11.87
N VAL A 174 1.01 -8.45 -12.17
CA VAL A 174 0.06 -7.37 -11.86
C VAL A 174 -0.77 -7.64 -10.60
N LEU A 175 -0.85 -8.90 -10.16
CA LEU A 175 -1.54 -9.32 -8.94
C LEU A 175 -0.55 -9.88 -7.92
N ALA A 176 -0.71 -9.47 -6.65
CA ALA A 176 0.09 -9.97 -5.53
C ALA A 176 -0.80 -10.59 -4.46
N HIS A 177 -0.30 -11.65 -3.82
CA HIS A 177 -0.98 -12.28 -2.70
C HIS A 177 -0.49 -11.67 -1.38
N ILE A 178 -1.41 -11.36 -0.48
CA ILE A 178 -1.15 -10.86 0.87
C ILE A 178 -1.66 -11.92 1.84
N LYS A 179 -0.75 -12.78 2.29
CA LYS A 179 -1.01 -13.98 3.10
C LYS A 179 0.18 -14.24 4.02
N ASP A 180 -0.06 -14.75 5.23
CA ASP A 180 1.04 -15.25 6.06
C ASP A 180 1.72 -16.47 5.40
N LEU A 181 3.02 -16.36 5.16
CA LEU A 181 3.86 -17.41 4.57
C LEU A 181 4.92 -17.92 5.53
N THR A 182 4.85 -17.56 6.81
CA THR A 182 5.84 -17.95 7.82
C THR A 182 5.87 -19.45 8.11
N GLY A 183 4.79 -20.18 7.80
CA GLY A 183 4.75 -21.65 7.86
C GLY A 183 5.42 -22.34 6.68
N ASP A 184 5.57 -21.64 5.54
CA ASP A 184 6.02 -22.21 4.27
C ASP A 184 7.41 -21.71 3.85
N VAL A 185 7.85 -20.56 4.38
CA VAL A 185 9.07 -19.87 3.98
C VAL A 185 9.89 -19.47 5.20
N ASP A 186 11.20 -19.72 5.15
CA ASP A 186 12.14 -19.29 6.19
C ASP A 186 12.08 -17.76 6.43
N ALA A 187 12.14 -17.35 7.69
CA ALA A 187 12.03 -15.96 8.10
C ALA A 187 13.09 -15.04 7.45
N GLY A 188 14.29 -15.57 7.19
CA GLY A 188 15.36 -14.85 6.49
C GLY A 188 15.04 -14.53 5.03
N ASN A 189 14.08 -15.23 4.41
CA ASN A 189 13.61 -14.99 3.05
C ASN A 189 12.37 -14.09 2.98
N ILE A 190 11.74 -13.80 4.12
CA ILE A 190 10.61 -12.88 4.22
C ILE A 190 11.13 -11.48 4.55
N GLY A 191 11.13 -10.61 3.56
CA GLY A 191 11.59 -9.24 3.72
C GLY A 191 10.47 -8.21 3.82
N ALA A 192 9.19 -8.60 3.88
CA ALA A 192 8.06 -7.67 4.02
C ALA A 192 6.92 -8.19 4.90
N PRO A 193 6.28 -7.30 5.69
CA PRO A 193 5.22 -7.64 6.65
C PRO A 193 3.95 -8.20 6.01
N ALA A 194 3.72 -7.87 4.73
CA ALA A 194 2.59 -8.38 3.93
C ALA A 194 2.53 -9.92 3.84
N TYR A 195 3.64 -10.59 4.13
CA TYR A 195 3.77 -12.05 4.09
C TYR A 195 3.83 -12.71 5.48
N THR A 196 3.37 -12.00 6.51
CA THR A 196 3.45 -12.43 7.92
C THR A 196 2.14 -12.19 8.66
N ALA A 197 2.01 -12.80 9.84
CA ALA A 197 0.93 -12.55 10.81
C ALA A 197 1.08 -11.25 11.64
N GLU A 198 2.24 -10.59 11.61
CA GLU A 198 2.53 -9.42 12.45
C GLU A 198 1.69 -8.18 12.09
N LYS A 199 1.62 -7.17 12.97
CA LYS A 199 0.99 -5.88 12.63
C LYS A 199 1.70 -5.27 11.42
N GLN A 200 0.93 -4.90 10.38
CA GLN A 200 1.45 -4.09 9.29
C GLN A 200 1.11 -2.63 9.59
N VAL A 201 2.14 -1.84 9.88
CA VAL A 201 2.00 -0.46 10.36
C VAL A 201 1.44 0.45 9.27
N PHE A 202 0.88 1.62 9.64
CA PHE A 202 0.43 2.61 8.66
C PHE A 202 1.51 2.91 7.62
N HIS A 203 1.11 2.90 6.35
CA HIS A 203 1.94 3.17 5.19
C HIS A 203 1.08 3.57 3.99
N THR A 204 1.74 3.99 2.92
CA THR A 204 1.24 3.98 1.55
C THR A 204 2.06 2.99 0.74
N ASP A 205 1.45 2.44 -0.30
CA ASP A 205 2.13 1.64 -1.33
C ASP A 205 2.70 2.58 -2.42
N ILE A 206 3.09 2.03 -3.58
CA ILE A 206 3.39 2.81 -4.78
C ILE A 206 2.17 2.74 -5.72
N GLY A 207 1.93 3.80 -6.49
CA GLY A 207 0.80 3.87 -7.44
C GLY A 207 -0.35 4.74 -6.93
N ASP A 208 -1.38 4.88 -7.75
CA ASP A 208 -2.52 5.78 -7.53
C ASP A 208 -3.57 5.13 -6.61
N ILE A 209 -3.99 3.91 -6.93
CA ILE A 209 -5.09 3.21 -6.25
C ILE A 209 -4.61 1.84 -5.80
N ILE A 210 -4.90 1.49 -4.55
CA ILE A 210 -4.76 0.14 -4.03
C ILE A 210 -6.12 -0.52 -4.03
N ALA A 211 -6.22 -1.66 -4.69
CA ALA A 211 -7.38 -2.53 -4.58
C ALA A 211 -6.98 -3.80 -3.83
N LEU A 212 -7.78 -4.21 -2.85
CA LEU A 212 -7.63 -5.46 -2.09
C LEU A 212 -8.92 -6.26 -2.19
N PHE A 213 -8.81 -7.55 -2.50
CA PHE A 213 -9.93 -8.47 -2.53
C PHE A 213 -9.73 -9.58 -1.49
N ALA A 214 -10.71 -9.78 -0.62
CA ALA A 214 -10.68 -10.78 0.43
C ALA A 214 -11.18 -12.14 -0.05
N LEU A 215 -10.24 -13.09 -0.16
CA LEU A 215 -10.52 -14.49 -0.49
C LEU A 215 -10.72 -15.33 0.78
N GLY A 216 -10.13 -14.91 1.89
CA GLY A 216 -10.27 -15.54 3.19
C GLY A 216 -9.93 -14.59 4.35
N GLU A 217 -10.45 -14.91 5.51
CA GLU A 217 -10.29 -14.14 6.75
C GLU A 217 -9.45 -14.93 7.77
N ALA A 218 -8.81 -14.20 8.68
CA ALA A 218 -8.14 -14.78 9.84
C ALA A 218 -9.16 -15.42 10.80
N ALA A 219 -8.69 -16.28 11.70
CA ALA A 219 -9.50 -16.74 12.82
C ALA A 219 -9.71 -15.63 13.85
N GLU A 220 -8.65 -14.85 14.14
CA GLU A 220 -8.64 -13.76 15.11
C GLU A 220 -7.84 -12.56 14.55
N GLY A 221 -8.32 -11.34 14.80
CA GLY A 221 -7.60 -10.11 14.44
C GLY A 221 -7.59 -9.81 12.93
N GLY A 222 -6.55 -9.09 12.47
CA GLY A 222 -6.33 -8.84 11.05
C GLY A 222 -7.18 -7.73 10.43
N GLN A 223 -7.81 -6.90 11.27
CA GLN A 223 -8.61 -5.75 10.86
C GLN A 223 -7.81 -4.81 9.95
N SER A 224 -8.47 -4.31 8.91
CA SER A 224 -7.92 -3.30 8.01
C SER A 224 -8.22 -1.91 8.58
N TYR A 225 -7.23 -1.01 8.58
CA TYR A 225 -7.38 0.36 9.05
C TYR A 225 -7.04 1.35 7.95
N LEU A 226 -7.81 2.42 7.84
CA LEU A 226 -7.56 3.54 6.94
C LEU A 226 -7.47 4.84 7.72
N SER A 227 -6.57 5.74 7.32
CA SER A 227 -6.50 7.09 7.86
C SER A 227 -6.26 8.09 6.74
N SER A 228 -7.00 9.19 6.75
CA SER A 228 -6.73 10.31 5.85
C SER A 228 -5.34 10.90 6.08
N SER A 229 -4.50 10.91 5.05
CA SER A 229 -3.20 11.58 5.10
C SER A 229 -3.34 13.10 5.13
N TRP A 230 -4.47 13.64 4.66
CA TRP A 230 -4.78 15.07 4.68
C TRP A 230 -5.17 15.54 6.09
N LYS A 231 -5.92 14.73 6.84
CA LYS A 231 -6.20 14.98 8.26
C LYS A 231 -4.91 14.92 9.09
N VAL A 232 -4.07 13.92 8.84
CA VAL A 232 -2.74 13.81 9.47
C VAL A 232 -1.88 15.03 9.14
N TYR A 233 -1.83 15.46 7.87
CA TYR A 233 -1.12 16.67 7.49
C TYR A 233 -1.62 17.90 8.25
N ASN A 234 -2.94 18.11 8.36
CA ASN A 234 -3.51 19.25 9.08
C ASN A 234 -3.10 19.27 10.56
N GLU A 235 -3.09 18.12 11.23
CA GLU A 235 -2.61 18.02 12.62
C GLU A 235 -1.13 18.42 12.73
N LEU A 236 -0.28 17.85 11.86
CA LEU A 236 1.16 18.11 11.89
C LEU A 236 1.49 19.55 11.47
N ALA A 237 0.80 20.11 10.48
CA ALA A 237 0.99 21.49 10.06
C ALA A 237 0.64 22.50 11.18
N ALA A 238 -0.38 22.19 11.99
CA ALA A 238 -0.80 23.03 13.11
C ALA A 238 0.13 22.90 14.34
N THR A 239 0.62 21.69 14.62
CA THR A 239 1.30 21.39 15.89
C THR A 239 2.81 21.23 15.76
N ARG A 240 3.30 20.74 14.61
CA ARG A 240 4.69 20.35 14.33
C ARG A 240 5.14 20.77 12.91
N PRO A 241 5.15 22.08 12.61
CA PRO A 241 5.58 22.59 11.30
C PRO A 241 7.04 22.23 10.96
N ASP A 242 7.88 21.98 11.97
CA ASP A 242 9.23 21.43 11.80
C ASP A 242 9.22 20.06 11.11
N LEU A 243 8.27 19.19 11.44
CA LEU A 243 8.15 17.87 10.81
C LEU A 243 7.61 17.98 9.38
N ILE A 244 6.76 18.97 9.07
CA ILE A 244 6.36 19.24 7.68
C ILE A 244 7.58 19.61 6.83
N ARG A 245 8.51 20.42 7.37
CA ARG A 245 9.78 20.71 6.71
C ARG A 245 10.60 19.44 6.50
N THR A 246 10.82 18.64 7.54
CA THR A 246 11.56 17.38 7.45
C THR A 246 10.97 16.42 6.40
N LEU A 247 9.64 16.30 6.33
CA LEU A 247 8.97 15.43 5.35
C LEU A 247 9.15 15.92 3.89
N SER A 248 9.36 17.23 3.69
CA SER A 248 9.57 17.85 2.38
C SER A 248 11.03 17.82 1.89
N GLU A 249 11.98 17.51 2.77
CA GLU A 249 13.40 17.34 2.44
C GLU A 249 13.68 15.96 1.83
N PRO A 250 14.81 15.72 1.16
CA PRO A 250 15.15 14.40 0.62
C PRO A 250 15.46 13.33 1.69
N TRP A 251 14.96 12.11 1.51
CA TRP A 251 15.20 10.96 2.39
C TRP A 251 15.90 9.82 1.65
N ALA A 252 16.90 9.20 2.27
CA ALA A 252 17.62 8.04 1.72
C ALA A 252 16.80 6.75 1.88
N ALA A 253 15.85 6.50 0.97
CA ALA A 253 15.06 5.27 0.96
C ALA A 253 15.89 4.08 0.44
N ASP A 254 15.90 2.98 1.20
CA ASP A 254 16.71 1.79 0.86
C ASP A 254 16.30 1.15 -0.46
N GLY A 255 17.28 0.76 -1.26
CA GLY A 255 17.12 -0.16 -2.38
C GLY A 255 17.24 -1.64 -1.95
N PHE A 256 17.66 -1.89 -0.71
CA PHE A 256 17.98 -3.19 -0.12
C PHE A 256 19.08 -3.92 -0.90
N GLY A 257 20.23 -3.27 -1.08
CA GLY A 257 21.39 -3.83 -1.80
C GLY A 257 21.24 -3.91 -3.32
N LYS A 258 20.19 -3.31 -3.90
CA LYS A 258 20.02 -3.27 -5.36
C LYS A 258 20.99 -2.28 -6.01
N LEU A 259 21.90 -2.78 -6.83
CA LEU A 259 22.77 -1.98 -7.68
C LEU A 259 22.08 -1.60 -9.00
N PRO A 260 22.47 -0.49 -9.66
CA PRO A 260 23.54 0.46 -9.29
C PRO A 260 23.09 1.55 -8.29
N GLN A 261 21.81 1.60 -7.91
CA GLN A 261 21.25 2.62 -7.01
C GLN A 261 20.89 2.00 -5.64
N PRO A 262 21.85 1.92 -4.70
CA PRO A 262 21.65 1.27 -3.41
C PRO A 262 20.59 1.97 -2.54
N TYR A 263 20.32 3.25 -2.80
CA TYR A 263 19.23 4.03 -2.21
C TYR A 263 18.76 5.10 -3.19
N ILE A 264 17.58 5.67 -2.90
CA ILE A 264 17.00 6.79 -3.66
C ILE A 264 16.74 7.94 -2.69
N LEU A 265 17.15 9.16 -3.06
CA LEU A 265 16.84 10.38 -2.33
C LEU A 265 15.54 10.98 -2.84
N ASN A 266 14.48 10.95 -2.03
CA ASN A 266 13.20 11.56 -2.36
C ASN A 266 12.53 12.16 -1.12
N PRO A 267 11.84 13.31 -1.25
CA PRO A 267 10.88 13.75 -0.23
C PRO A 267 9.77 12.73 -0.02
N LEU A 268 9.22 12.70 1.18
CA LEU A 268 8.01 11.91 1.49
C LEU A 268 6.74 12.71 1.25
N LEU A 269 6.82 14.03 1.41
CA LEU A 269 5.71 14.95 1.25
C LEU A 269 5.87 15.78 -0.03
N HIS A 270 4.83 15.76 -0.86
CA HIS A 270 4.77 16.50 -2.11
C HIS A 270 3.53 17.39 -2.12
N HIS A 271 3.74 18.68 -2.34
CA HIS A 271 2.66 19.65 -2.53
C HIS A 271 2.64 20.14 -3.98
N GLN A 272 1.45 20.15 -4.56
CA GLN A 272 1.17 20.67 -5.88
C GLN A 272 0.08 21.74 -5.73
N PRO A 273 0.44 23.02 -5.86
CA PRO A 273 -0.53 24.11 -5.79
C PRO A 273 -1.63 23.96 -6.84
N ALA A 274 -2.81 24.49 -6.53
CA ALA A 274 -3.89 24.57 -7.50
C ALA A 274 -3.46 25.37 -8.75
N THR A 275 -3.93 24.93 -9.90
CA THR A 275 -3.79 25.64 -11.18
C THR A 275 -5.17 25.97 -11.73
N ARG A 276 -5.24 26.56 -12.93
CA ARG A 276 -6.51 26.87 -13.58
C ARG A 276 -7.36 25.62 -13.88
N THR A 277 -6.72 24.47 -14.07
CA THR A 277 -7.39 23.22 -14.51
C THR A 277 -7.29 22.09 -13.51
N GLU A 278 -6.40 22.20 -12.52
CA GLU A 278 -6.15 21.16 -11.52
C GLU A 278 -6.30 21.74 -10.11
N PRO A 279 -7.06 21.08 -9.21
CA PRO A 279 -7.14 21.47 -7.81
C PRO A 279 -5.81 21.23 -7.07
N GLU A 280 -5.69 21.81 -5.87
CA GLU A 280 -4.56 21.56 -4.98
C GLU A 280 -4.45 20.07 -4.62
N ARG A 281 -3.21 19.56 -4.59
CA ARG A 281 -2.90 18.19 -4.16
C ARG A 281 -1.75 18.18 -3.17
N LEU A 282 -1.97 17.44 -2.09
CA LEU A 282 -0.94 17.09 -1.12
C LEU A 282 -0.85 15.56 -1.04
N ILE A 283 0.36 15.03 -1.26
CA ILE A 283 0.62 13.60 -1.36
C ILE A 283 1.71 13.24 -0.35
N ILE A 284 1.43 12.26 0.49
CA ILE A 284 2.44 11.68 1.40
C ILE A 284 2.71 10.25 0.95
N GLN A 285 3.93 9.98 0.48
CA GLN A 285 4.43 8.66 0.14
C GLN A 285 5.30 8.16 1.28
N TYR A 286 4.77 7.25 2.10
CA TYR A 286 5.36 6.85 3.38
C TYR A 286 5.36 5.33 3.55
N ALA A 287 6.54 4.72 3.67
CA ALA A 287 6.67 3.31 4.03
C ALA A 287 7.87 3.13 4.97
N ARG A 288 7.61 2.93 6.26
CA ARG A 288 8.65 2.82 7.30
C ARG A 288 9.74 1.79 6.99
N ARG A 289 9.36 0.66 6.40
CA ARG A 289 10.25 -0.47 6.05
C ARG A 289 11.51 -0.03 5.30
N VAL A 290 11.43 0.94 4.37
CA VAL A 290 12.62 1.36 3.60
C VAL A 290 13.60 2.23 4.39
N PHE A 291 13.28 2.56 5.64
CA PHE A 291 14.13 3.34 6.54
C PHE A 291 14.60 2.55 7.76
N THR A 292 13.95 1.42 8.06
CA THR A 292 14.23 0.58 9.23
C THR A 292 14.65 -0.85 8.87
N GLY A 293 14.34 -1.31 7.65
CA GLY A 293 14.36 -2.72 7.30
C GLY A 293 13.17 -3.50 7.89
N TYR A 294 13.08 -4.77 7.50
CA TYR A 294 12.14 -5.75 8.05
C TYR A 294 12.66 -7.17 7.83
N TRP A 295 12.85 -7.92 8.92
CA TRP A 295 13.28 -9.33 8.93
C TRP A 295 14.40 -9.63 7.90
N GLY A 296 14.13 -10.46 6.89
CA GLY A 296 15.07 -10.89 5.86
C GLY A 296 15.63 -9.78 4.96
N LEU A 297 15.10 -8.56 5.06
CA LEU A 297 15.63 -7.36 4.42
C LEU A 297 15.89 -6.27 5.48
N PRO A 298 16.96 -6.41 6.28
CA PRO A 298 17.37 -5.36 7.20
C PRO A 298 17.80 -4.10 6.42
N ARG A 299 17.83 -2.96 7.11
CA ARG A 299 18.37 -1.72 6.54
C ARG A 299 19.83 -1.94 6.13
N SER A 300 20.19 -1.54 4.91
CA SER A 300 21.55 -1.62 4.39
C SER A 300 22.49 -0.75 5.23
N ALA A 301 23.67 -1.28 5.57
CA ALA A 301 24.62 -0.63 6.46
C ALA A 301 25.55 0.40 5.76
N ASP A 302 25.58 0.37 4.44
CA ASP A 302 26.48 1.14 3.55
C ASP A 302 25.82 2.37 2.91
N ILE A 303 24.64 2.77 3.40
CA ILE A 303 23.89 3.93 2.91
C ILE A 303 23.69 4.95 4.03
N PRO A 304 23.36 6.22 3.73
CA PRO A 304 23.19 7.23 4.76
C PRO A 304 22.13 6.84 5.82
N PRO A 305 22.40 7.07 7.12
CA PRO A 305 21.37 6.95 8.15
C PRO A 305 20.28 8.01 7.95
N ILE A 306 19.08 7.74 8.48
CA ILE A 306 18.09 8.81 8.64
C ILE A 306 18.47 9.69 9.84
N THR A 307 17.99 10.92 9.88
CA THR A 307 18.20 11.79 11.05
C THR A 307 17.21 11.49 12.17
N GLU A 308 17.47 12.01 13.37
CA GLU A 308 16.51 11.96 14.48
C GLU A 308 15.20 12.69 14.16
N ALA A 309 15.24 13.77 13.38
CA ALA A 309 14.04 14.45 12.90
C ALA A 309 13.22 13.56 11.95
N GLN A 310 13.90 12.85 11.06
CA GLN A 310 13.29 11.89 10.16
C GLN A 310 12.69 10.70 10.94
N ALA A 311 13.41 10.13 11.90
CA ALA A 311 12.89 9.09 12.77
C ALA A 311 11.61 9.55 13.51
N GLU A 312 11.62 10.76 14.06
CA GLU A 312 10.44 11.34 14.72
C GLU A 312 9.27 11.55 13.74
N ALA A 313 9.54 12.01 12.52
CA ALA A 313 8.50 12.20 11.51
C ALA A 313 7.83 10.87 11.10
N LEU A 314 8.57 9.75 11.05
CA LEU A 314 8.00 8.43 10.79
C LEU A 314 7.03 8.01 11.91
N ASP A 315 7.39 8.27 13.17
CA ASP A 315 6.52 7.97 14.33
C ASP A 315 5.32 8.92 14.39
N ALA A 316 5.53 10.21 14.14
CA ALA A 316 4.46 11.21 14.12
C ALA A 316 3.40 10.89 13.06
N LEU A 317 3.81 10.52 11.84
CA LEU A 317 2.86 10.04 10.81
C LEU A 317 2.09 8.81 11.29
N HIS A 318 2.77 7.83 11.91
CA HIS A 318 2.13 6.60 12.36
C HIS A 318 1.10 6.83 13.46
N PHE A 319 1.50 7.47 14.56
CA PHE A 319 0.62 7.66 15.73
C PHE A 319 -0.51 8.66 15.45
N THR A 320 -0.26 9.67 14.61
CA THR A 320 -1.33 10.57 14.17
C THR A 320 -2.32 9.86 13.26
N ALA A 321 -1.85 8.99 12.37
CA ALA A 321 -2.74 8.16 11.56
C ALA A 321 -3.56 7.19 12.42
N GLU A 322 -2.94 6.56 13.42
CA GLU A 322 -3.63 5.66 14.36
C GLU A 322 -4.72 6.39 15.15
N LYS A 323 -4.45 7.62 15.62
CA LYS A 323 -5.43 8.47 16.32
C LYS A 323 -6.69 8.76 15.49
N TYR A 324 -6.55 8.92 14.17
CA TYR A 324 -7.63 9.33 13.27
C TYR A 324 -8.12 8.19 12.35
N ALA A 325 -7.76 6.95 12.66
CA ALA A 325 -8.05 5.81 11.79
C ALA A 325 -9.53 5.37 11.87
N ALA A 326 -10.08 5.01 10.71
CA ALA A 326 -11.29 4.22 10.60
C ALA A 326 -10.90 2.74 10.53
N ALA A 327 -11.55 1.90 11.35
CA ALA A 327 -11.45 0.45 11.24
C ALA A 327 -12.48 -0.06 10.23
N LEU A 328 -12.02 -0.81 9.24
CA LEU A 328 -12.89 -1.48 8.29
C LEU A 328 -13.10 -2.92 8.72
N ASP A 329 -14.37 -3.28 8.81
CA ASP A 329 -14.80 -4.66 8.93
C ASP A 329 -14.77 -5.30 7.54
N PHE A 330 -13.69 -6.00 7.22
CA PHE A 330 -13.35 -6.50 5.88
C PHE A 330 -13.53 -8.01 5.82
N HIS A 331 -14.55 -8.45 5.10
CA HIS A 331 -15.00 -9.85 5.04
C HIS A 331 -14.63 -10.50 3.71
N ARG A 332 -14.62 -11.83 3.68
CA ARG A 332 -14.48 -12.61 2.46
C ARG A 332 -15.55 -12.21 1.45
N GLY A 333 -15.13 -11.86 0.24
CA GLY A 333 -16.00 -11.31 -0.80
C GLY A 333 -15.94 -9.80 -0.94
N ASP A 334 -15.30 -9.10 -0.01
CA ASP A 334 -15.17 -7.64 -0.09
C ASP A 334 -13.99 -7.23 -0.95
N ILE A 335 -14.20 -6.21 -1.77
CA ILE A 335 -13.16 -5.52 -2.55
C ILE A 335 -13.06 -4.08 -2.04
N GLN A 336 -11.94 -3.78 -1.40
CA GLN A 336 -11.60 -2.44 -0.94
C GLN A 336 -10.80 -1.71 -2.02
N TYR A 337 -11.20 -0.49 -2.35
CA TYR A 337 -10.44 0.43 -3.20
C TYR A 337 -10.05 1.68 -2.41
N VAL A 338 -8.79 2.07 -2.50
CA VAL A 338 -8.22 3.19 -1.74
C VAL A 338 -7.36 4.06 -2.64
N ASN A 339 -7.55 5.37 -2.60
CA ASN A 339 -6.64 6.34 -3.17
C ASN A 339 -5.37 6.41 -2.32
N ASN A 340 -4.33 5.75 -2.82
CA ASN A 340 -3.05 5.60 -2.16
C ASN A 340 -2.32 6.93 -1.95
N LEU A 341 -2.71 7.98 -2.68
CA LEU A 341 -2.09 9.30 -2.60
C LEU A 341 -2.65 10.15 -1.45
N SER A 342 -3.81 9.78 -0.90
CA SER A 342 -4.50 10.54 0.14
C SER A 342 -4.83 9.73 1.40
N ILE A 343 -4.63 8.41 1.38
CA ILE A 343 -5.00 7.52 2.48
C ILE A 343 -3.82 6.65 2.91
N PHE A 344 -3.50 6.68 4.20
CA PHE A 344 -2.67 5.67 4.85
C PHE A 344 -3.49 4.43 5.15
N HIS A 345 -2.87 3.27 5.02
CA HIS A 345 -3.49 2.00 5.36
C HIS A 345 -2.60 1.15 6.26
N ALA A 346 -3.23 0.36 7.12
CA ALA A 346 -2.57 -0.55 8.05
C ALA A 346 -3.41 -1.82 8.24
N ARG A 347 -2.80 -2.83 8.86
CA ARG A 347 -3.48 -4.05 9.27
C ARG A 347 -3.08 -4.41 10.70
N GLY A 348 -4.06 -4.79 11.51
CA GLY A 348 -3.82 -5.41 12.80
C GLY A 348 -3.01 -6.72 12.68
N GLY A 349 -2.34 -7.12 13.76
CA GLY A 349 -1.82 -8.48 13.86
C GLY A 349 -2.98 -9.49 13.85
N PHE A 350 -2.71 -10.72 13.43
CA PHE A 350 -3.75 -11.74 13.34
C PHE A 350 -3.23 -13.13 13.67
N ARG A 351 -4.16 -14.07 13.82
CA ARG A 351 -3.90 -15.49 13.96
C ARG A 351 -4.80 -16.27 13.03
N ASP A 352 -4.19 -17.15 12.25
CA ASP A 352 -4.89 -18.11 11.40
C ASP A 352 -5.19 -19.41 12.17
N SER A 353 -6.14 -20.16 11.62
CA SER A 353 -6.46 -21.54 11.98
C SER A 353 -6.43 -22.40 10.71
N PRO A 354 -6.46 -23.74 10.81
CA PRO A 354 -6.56 -24.59 9.63
C PRO A 354 -7.78 -24.27 8.74
N GLU A 355 -8.90 -23.84 9.32
CA GLU A 355 -10.15 -23.56 8.60
C GLU A 355 -10.29 -22.09 8.17
N LYS A 356 -9.64 -21.16 8.87
CA LYS A 356 -9.68 -19.73 8.59
C LYS A 356 -8.27 -19.18 8.45
N GLN A 357 -7.88 -18.97 7.19
CA GLN A 357 -6.63 -18.34 6.82
C GLN A 357 -6.89 -17.01 6.12
N ARG A 358 -6.25 -15.94 6.61
CA ARG A 358 -6.33 -14.64 5.98
C ARG A 358 -5.63 -14.66 4.62
N HIS A 359 -6.39 -14.43 3.55
CA HIS A 359 -5.85 -14.42 2.20
C HIS A 359 -6.48 -13.28 1.41
N LEU A 360 -5.69 -12.23 1.14
CA LEU A 360 -6.09 -11.18 0.21
C LEU A 360 -5.27 -11.25 -1.08
N VAL A 361 -5.83 -10.71 -2.15
CA VAL A 361 -5.08 -10.39 -3.38
C VAL A 361 -5.15 -8.90 -3.66
N ARG A 362 -4.04 -8.33 -4.14
CA ARG A 362 -3.88 -6.89 -4.34
C ARG A 362 -3.64 -6.57 -5.81
N LEU A 363 -4.31 -5.53 -6.30
CA LEU A 363 -3.96 -4.83 -7.53
C LEU A 363 -3.48 -3.42 -7.20
N TRP A 364 -2.53 -2.93 -7.97
CA TRP A 364 -2.26 -1.50 -8.08
C TRP A 364 -2.95 -1.01 -9.35
N LEU A 365 -3.78 0.01 -9.23
CA LEU A 365 -4.62 0.48 -10.32
C LEU A 365 -4.36 1.96 -10.60
N ARG A 366 -4.76 2.41 -11.78
CA ARG A 366 -4.80 3.82 -12.18
C ARG A 366 -6.00 4.06 -13.08
N ASP A 367 -6.69 5.15 -12.82
CA ASP A 367 -7.79 5.62 -13.65
C ASP A 367 -7.36 6.88 -14.40
N PRO A 368 -7.11 6.84 -15.72
CA PRO A 368 -6.65 8.01 -16.46
C PRO A 368 -7.66 9.17 -16.44
N GLU A 369 -8.95 8.93 -16.18
CA GLU A 369 -9.98 9.97 -16.12
C GLU A 369 -9.89 10.83 -14.85
N HIS A 370 -9.33 10.27 -13.77
CA HIS A 370 -9.32 10.90 -12.44
C HIS A 370 -7.94 10.94 -11.79
N ALA A 371 -6.93 10.34 -12.40
CA ALA A 371 -5.58 10.24 -11.87
C ALA A 371 -5.00 11.61 -11.54
N TRP A 372 -4.43 11.74 -10.35
CA TRP A 372 -3.74 12.96 -9.98
C TRP A 372 -2.45 13.10 -10.77
N LYS A 373 -2.01 14.34 -10.97
CA LYS A 373 -0.71 14.61 -11.58
C LYS A 373 0.40 14.01 -10.73
N THR A 374 1.17 13.08 -11.29
CA THR A 374 2.31 12.49 -10.58
C THR A 374 3.37 13.56 -10.27
N PRO A 375 3.80 13.72 -9.00
CA PRO A 375 4.92 14.58 -8.66
C PRO A 375 6.19 14.16 -9.40
N ALA A 376 7.00 15.13 -9.84
CA ALA A 376 8.21 14.86 -10.64
C ALA A 376 9.17 13.87 -9.95
N ALA A 377 9.35 13.98 -8.63
CA ALA A 377 10.17 13.07 -7.82
C ALA A 377 9.67 11.62 -7.81
N LEU A 378 8.39 11.39 -8.15
CA LEU A 378 7.75 10.09 -8.19
C LEU A 378 7.62 9.52 -9.61
N GLN A 379 7.88 10.31 -10.65
CA GLN A 379 7.64 9.91 -12.05
C GLN A 379 8.34 8.59 -12.41
N GLY A 380 9.63 8.44 -12.08
CA GLY A 380 10.37 7.20 -12.36
C GLY A 380 9.85 5.98 -11.59
N ARG A 381 9.15 6.15 -10.46
CA ARG A 381 8.44 5.04 -9.79
C ARG A 381 7.16 4.70 -10.56
N TRP A 382 6.38 5.70 -10.94
CA TRP A 382 5.15 5.54 -11.72
C TRP A 382 5.40 4.88 -13.07
N ASP A 383 6.45 5.28 -13.78
CA ASP A 383 6.82 4.67 -15.06
C ASP A 383 7.12 3.18 -14.89
N ARG A 384 7.83 2.79 -13.83
CA ARG A 384 8.10 1.36 -13.55
C ARG A 384 6.83 0.55 -13.30
N LEU A 385 5.80 1.18 -12.74
CA LEU A 385 4.51 0.54 -12.45
C LEU A 385 3.65 0.43 -13.70
N TYR A 386 3.44 1.51 -14.44
CA TYR A 386 2.39 1.59 -15.44
C TYR A 386 2.89 1.57 -16.88
N LYS A 387 4.15 1.96 -17.13
CA LYS A 387 4.67 2.06 -18.49
C LYS A 387 4.98 0.67 -19.05
N ASP A 388 4.60 0.49 -20.32
CA ASP A 388 4.86 -0.70 -21.12
C ASP A 388 4.30 -2.01 -20.51
N VAL A 389 3.31 -1.91 -19.61
CA VAL A 389 2.54 -3.05 -19.10
C VAL A 389 1.49 -3.41 -20.14
N THR A 390 1.52 -4.64 -20.65
CA THR A 390 0.58 -5.11 -21.67
C THR A 390 -0.17 -6.36 -21.22
N PRO A 391 -1.38 -6.62 -21.76
CA PRO A 391 -2.12 -7.85 -21.50
C PRO A 391 -1.32 -9.13 -21.72
N GLU A 392 -0.51 -9.18 -22.79
CA GLU A 392 0.29 -10.35 -23.19
C GLU A 392 1.34 -10.72 -22.15
N LYS A 393 1.92 -9.71 -21.49
CA LYS A 393 2.97 -9.88 -20.48
C LYS A 393 2.41 -9.97 -19.06
N SER A 394 1.13 -9.62 -18.88
CA SER A 394 0.49 -9.54 -17.58
C SER A 394 0.27 -10.93 -17.00
N VAL A 395 0.84 -11.18 -15.82
CA VAL A 395 0.71 -12.44 -15.09
C VAL A 395 -0.09 -12.21 -13.82
N PHE A 396 -1.04 -13.11 -13.59
CA PHE A 396 -1.85 -13.21 -12.39
C PHE A 396 -1.51 -14.54 -11.70
N PRO A 397 -0.54 -14.55 -10.77
CA PRO A 397 -0.25 -15.75 -10.00
C PRO A 397 -1.51 -16.24 -9.30
N LEU A 398 -1.81 -17.54 -9.41
CA LEU A 398 -2.96 -18.12 -8.72
C LEU A 398 -2.64 -18.48 -7.27
N GLU A 399 -1.36 -18.65 -6.96
CA GLU A 399 -0.85 -19.05 -5.66
C GLU A 399 0.11 -18.02 -5.06
N PRO A 400 0.18 -17.93 -3.72
CA PRO A 400 1.00 -16.93 -3.06
C PRO A 400 2.49 -17.21 -3.23
N TRP A 401 3.25 -16.14 -3.39
CA TRP A 401 4.71 -16.18 -3.42
C TRP A 401 5.28 -14.83 -2.97
N ILE A 402 6.55 -14.82 -2.56
CA ILE A 402 7.23 -13.60 -2.14
C ILE A 402 7.85 -12.92 -3.36
N ARG A 403 7.29 -11.76 -3.73
CA ARG A 403 7.84 -10.96 -4.83
C ARG A 403 9.31 -10.59 -4.62
N SER A 404 10.05 -10.41 -5.72
CA SER A 404 11.48 -10.11 -5.77
C SER A 404 11.89 -8.90 -4.93
N ALA A 405 11.05 -7.85 -4.85
CA ALA A 405 11.31 -6.66 -4.02
C ALA A 405 11.14 -6.87 -2.50
N SER A 406 10.61 -8.03 -2.11
CA SER A 406 10.33 -8.42 -0.74
C SER A 406 11.02 -9.71 -0.34
N LYS A 407 11.76 -10.34 -1.25
CA LYS A 407 12.53 -11.55 -0.98
C LYS A 407 13.79 -11.17 -0.20
N GLY A 408 13.92 -11.74 1.00
CA GLY A 408 15.13 -11.66 1.81
C GLY A 408 16.21 -12.61 1.34
N GLY A 409 17.16 -12.91 2.22
CA GLY A 409 18.36 -13.68 1.91
C GLY A 409 19.49 -12.77 1.44
N SER A 410 20.68 -12.94 2.02
CA SER A 410 21.81 -12.04 1.77
C SER A 410 22.19 -12.03 0.29
N SER A 411 22.54 -10.85 -0.21
CA SER A 411 23.28 -10.64 -1.45
C SER A 411 24.61 -11.40 -1.55
N ASP A 412 25.05 -12.11 -0.50
CA ASP A 412 26.31 -12.87 -0.48
C ASP A 412 26.26 -14.15 -1.34
N GLU A 413 25.08 -14.61 -1.78
CA GLU A 413 24.98 -15.69 -2.79
C GLU A 413 25.13 -15.20 -4.25
N LYS A 414 25.20 -13.88 -4.51
CA LYS A 414 25.30 -13.33 -5.87
C LYS A 414 26.71 -12.90 -6.29
N LEU A 415 27.72 -13.07 -5.46
CA LEU A 415 29.13 -12.85 -5.84
C LEU A 415 29.83 -14.13 -6.38
N GLY A 416 29.08 -15.21 -6.58
CA GLY A 416 29.56 -16.41 -7.27
C GLY A 416 29.49 -16.26 -8.79
N GLY A 417 30.56 -15.75 -9.39
CA GLY A 417 31.03 -15.98 -10.76
C GLY A 417 30.01 -16.34 -11.85
N GLY A 418 29.74 -15.39 -12.73
CA GLY A 418 29.08 -15.63 -14.01
C GLY A 418 29.31 -14.48 -14.97
N THR A 419 30.54 -14.37 -15.48
CA THR A 419 30.76 -13.72 -16.77
C THR A 419 30.01 -14.52 -17.82
N TYR A 420 29.03 -13.92 -18.52
CA TYR A 420 28.82 -14.02 -19.97
C TYR A 420 27.85 -12.93 -20.42
#